data_AF-A0A0L0BKV6-F1
#
_entry.id   AF-A0A0L0BKV6-F1
#
_cell.length_a   1.000
_cell.length_b   1.000
_cell.length_c   1.000
_cell.angle_alpha   90.00
_cell.angle_beta   90.00
_cell.angle_gamma   90.00
#
_symmetry.space_group_name_H-M   'P 1'
#
loop_
_entity.id
_entity.type
_entity.pdbx_description
1 polymer ?
#
loop_
_entity_poly.entity_id
_entity_poly.type
_entity_poly.pdbx_seq_one_letter_code
_entity_poly.pdbx_strand_id
1 'polypeptide(L)'
;MLREGVPVSTTRRKFTPEYRRGGARPVIDTGRPVAPVARELGLGEQLLGRWVARERARLAAPEEFAAAESEKSELERLRRENTQLRMDNEFLGKAAAFFASKQQNRNASN
;
A
#
# COMPACT_ATOMS: atom_id res chain seq x y z
N MET A 1 25.34 31.25 -4.77
CA MET A 1 25.09 30.23 -3.72
C MET A 1 23.63 29.81 -3.80
N LEU A 2 23.35 28.62 -4.34
CA LEU A 2 22.02 28.01 -4.34
C LEU A 2 21.95 27.04 -3.15
N ARG A 3 21.02 27.24 -2.22
CA ARG A 3 20.70 26.25 -1.18
C ARG A 3 19.64 25.31 -1.73
N GLU A 4 20.04 24.10 -2.10
CA GLU A 4 19.10 23.01 -2.38
C GLU A 4 18.42 22.58 -1.07
N GLY A 5 17.09 22.73 -1.01
CA GLY A 5 16.28 22.24 0.09
C GLY A 5 16.01 20.74 -0.09
N VAL A 6 16.46 19.92 0.86
CA VAL A 6 16.14 18.48 0.90
C VAL A 6 14.62 18.31 1.12
N PRO A 7 13.90 17.53 0.30
CA PRO A 7 12.49 17.29 0.52
C PRO A 7 12.28 16.45 1.79
N VAL A 8 11.66 17.04 2.81
CA VAL A 8 11.23 16.32 4.01
C VAL A 8 10.05 15.41 3.63
N SER A 9 10.27 14.09 3.61
CA SER A 9 9.21 13.11 3.43
C SER A 9 8.31 13.11 4.67
N THR A 10 7.14 13.72 4.58
CA THR A 10 6.14 13.67 5.66
C THR A 10 5.64 12.24 5.81
N THR A 11 5.93 11.59 6.94
CA THR A 11 5.39 10.26 7.24
C THR A 11 3.87 10.35 7.31
N ARG A 12 3.19 9.64 6.41
CA ARG A 12 1.72 9.65 6.33
C ARG A 12 1.13 9.00 7.59
N ARG A 13 0.32 9.75 8.36
CA ARG A 13 -0.41 9.22 9.52
C ARG A 13 -1.23 8.00 9.12
N LYS A 14 -1.05 6.89 9.83
CA LYS A 14 -1.85 5.68 9.68
C LYS A 14 -2.93 5.66 10.76
N PHE A 15 -4.17 5.44 10.33
CA PHE A 15 -5.33 5.28 11.22
C PHE A 15 -5.82 3.84 11.17
N THR A 16 -6.20 3.27 12.31
CA THR A 16 -6.80 1.94 12.37
C THR A 16 -8.13 1.91 11.62
N PRO A 17 -8.53 0.77 11.03
CA PRO A 17 -9.84 0.64 10.40
C PRO A 17 -10.98 1.07 11.32
N GLU A 18 -10.90 0.72 12.61
CA GLU A 18 -11.87 1.04 13.66
C GLU A 18 -12.03 2.55 13.81
N TYR A 19 -10.90 3.28 13.89
CA TYR A 19 -10.91 4.74 14.00
C TYR A 19 -11.52 5.40 12.77
N ARG A 20 -11.23 4.87 11.57
CA ARG A 20 -11.82 5.39 10.33
C ARG A 20 -13.34 5.22 10.31
N ARG A 21 -13.83 4.05 10.75
CA ARG A 21 -15.27 3.78 10.86
C ARG A 21 -15.94 4.68 11.90
N GLY A 22 -15.31 4.85 13.06
CA GLY A 22 -15.78 5.75 14.12
C GLY A 22 -15.89 7.20 13.64
N GLY A 23 -14.92 7.69 12.88
CA GLY A 23 -14.99 9.03 12.29
C GLY A 23 -16.09 9.18 11.23
N ALA A 24 -16.36 8.14 10.44
CA ALA A 24 -17.40 8.17 9.40
C ALA A 24 -18.83 8.09 9.95
N ARG A 25 -19.02 7.42 11.10
CA ARG A 25 -20.33 7.14 11.70
C ARG A 25 -21.19 8.39 11.95
N PRO A 26 -20.68 9.47 12.57
CA PRO A 26 -21.47 10.69 12.76
C PRO A 26 -22.07 11.23 11.46
N VAL A 27 -21.32 11.21 10.35
CA VAL A 27 -21.82 11.69 9.04
C VAL A 27 -22.87 10.74 8.46
N ILE A 28 -22.68 9.43 8.62
CA ILE A 28 -23.57 8.41 8.03
C ILE A 28 -24.88 8.31 8.82
N ASP A 29 -24.79 8.21 10.14
CA ASP A 29 -25.93 7.90 11.00
C ASP A 29 -26.83 9.13 11.21
N THR A 30 -26.24 10.34 11.25
CA THR A 30 -26.97 11.58 11.57
C THR A 30 -27.11 12.53 10.37
N GLY A 31 -26.52 12.20 9.23
CA GLY A 31 -26.56 13.04 8.02
C GLY A 31 -25.78 14.36 8.11
N ARG A 32 -24.99 14.57 9.18
CA ARG A 32 -24.19 15.78 9.37
C ARG A 32 -23.21 16.00 8.21
N PRO A 33 -22.95 17.25 7.77
CA PRO A 33 -21.97 17.51 6.73
C PRO A 33 -20.55 17.10 7.15
N VAL A 34 -19.75 16.65 6.18
CA VAL A 34 -18.37 16.17 6.41
C VAL A 34 -17.47 17.27 6.99
N ALA A 35 -17.60 18.51 6.54
CA ALA A 35 -16.70 19.60 6.89
C ALA A 35 -16.70 19.95 8.40
N PRO A 36 -17.84 20.20 9.06
CA PRO A 36 -17.91 20.38 10.51
C PRO A 36 -17.35 19.18 11.30
N VAL A 37 -17.74 17.95 10.92
CA VAL A 37 -17.29 16.73 11.62
C VAL A 37 -15.77 16.55 11.48
N ALA A 38 -15.21 16.86 10.31
CA ALA A 38 -13.77 16.80 10.09
C ALA A 38 -13.01 17.78 10.98
N ARG A 39 -13.51 19.02 11.14
CA ARG A 39 -12.92 20.02 12.05
C ARG A 39 -12.96 19.57 13.51
N GLU A 40 -14.10 19.04 13.96
CA GLU A 40 -14.26 18.49 15.32
C GLU A 40 -13.26 17.38 15.62
N LEU A 41 -12.97 16.52 14.64
CA LEU A 41 -12.04 15.39 14.76
C LEU A 41 -10.58 15.77 14.47
N GLY A 42 -10.28 17.02 14.11
CA GLY A 42 -8.94 17.44 13.69
C GLY A 42 -8.44 16.72 12.43
N LEU A 43 -9.35 16.38 11.52
CA LEU A 43 -9.08 15.67 10.28
C LEU A 43 -9.24 16.58 9.07
N GLY A 44 -8.52 16.28 7.98
CA GLY A 44 -8.79 16.92 6.70
C GLY A 44 -10.15 16.49 6.15
N GLU A 45 -10.93 17.42 5.61
CA GLU A 45 -12.29 17.15 5.09
C GLU A 45 -12.28 16.06 4.01
N GLN A 46 -11.30 16.10 3.11
CA GLN A 46 -11.10 15.09 2.05
C GLN A 46 -10.78 13.71 2.62
N LEU A 47 -10.04 13.64 3.73
CA LEU A 47 -9.70 12.38 4.38
C LEU A 47 -10.97 11.76 4.99
N LEU A 48 -11.74 12.56 5.73
CA LEU A 48 -12.99 12.10 6.33
C LEU A 48 -14.01 11.71 5.25
N GLY A 49 -14.14 12.49 4.19
CA GLY A 49 -15.03 12.18 3.06
C GLY A 49 -14.73 10.83 2.43
N ARG A 50 -13.44 10.49 2.26
CA ARG A 50 -13.03 9.14 1.79
C ARG A 50 -13.44 8.04 2.76
N TRP A 51 -13.35 8.27 4.07
CA TRP A 51 -13.77 7.28 5.06
C TRP A 51 -15.28 7.07 5.04
N VAL A 52 -16.05 8.15 4.90
CA VAL A 52 -17.51 8.10 4.75
C VAL A 52 -17.90 7.31 3.50
N ALA A 53 -17.30 7.60 2.34
CA ALA A 53 -17.59 6.87 1.11
C ALA A 53 -17.27 5.38 1.23
N ARG A 54 -16.11 5.04 1.79
CA ARG A 54 -15.70 3.66 2.01
C ARG A 54 -16.63 2.93 2.98
N GLU A 55 -17.05 3.61 4.04
CA GLU A 55 -17.94 3.01 5.04
C GLU A 55 -19.36 2.84 4.52
N ARG A 56 -19.86 3.77 3.71
CA ARG A 56 -21.14 3.60 2.98
C ARG A 56 -21.09 2.38 2.06
N ALA A 57 -20.00 2.19 1.31
CA ALA A 57 -19.83 1.01 0.46
C ALA A 57 -19.83 -0.29 1.28
N ARG A 58 -19.13 -0.31 2.43
CA ARG A 58 -19.10 -1.45 3.35
C ARG A 58 -20.48 -1.77 3.92
N LEU A 59 -21.30 -0.76 4.23
CA LEU A 59 -22.65 -0.95 4.77
C LEU A 59 -23.66 -1.36 3.69
N ALA A 60 -23.48 -0.89 2.46
CA ALA A 60 -24.37 -1.22 1.34
C ALA A 60 -24.20 -2.67 0.84
N ALA A 61 -22.97 -3.19 0.88
CA ALA A 61 -22.61 -4.49 0.34
C ALA A 61 -21.51 -5.15 1.21
N PRO A 62 -21.84 -5.67 2.40
CA PRO A 62 -20.84 -6.12 3.37
C PRO A 62 -20.00 -7.30 2.89
N GLU A 63 -20.62 -8.27 2.21
CA GLU A 63 -19.95 -9.49 1.73
C GLU A 63 -19.01 -9.17 0.56
N GLU A 64 -19.48 -8.40 -0.42
CA GLU A 64 -18.70 -7.96 -1.56
C GLU A 64 -17.54 -7.07 -1.13
N PHE A 65 -17.76 -6.20 -0.14
CA PHE A 65 -16.69 -5.38 0.43
C PHE A 65 -15.63 -6.25 1.12
N ALA A 66 -16.03 -7.25 1.90
CA ALA A 66 -15.11 -8.16 2.56
C ALA A 66 -14.30 -9.00 1.55
N ALA A 67 -14.97 -9.52 0.52
CA ALA A 67 -14.32 -10.24 -0.58
C ALA A 67 -13.29 -9.36 -1.30
N ALA A 68 -13.66 -8.13 -1.67
CA ALA A 68 -12.76 -7.19 -2.35
C ALA A 68 -11.53 -6.81 -1.50
N GLU A 69 -11.68 -6.69 -0.18
CA GLU A 69 -10.55 -6.42 0.71
C GLU A 69 -9.63 -7.63 0.87
N SER A 70 -10.19 -8.84 0.93
CA SER A 70 -9.43 -10.09 0.94
C SER A 70 -8.63 -10.25 -0.36
N GLU A 71 -9.26 -10.05 -1.51
CA GLU A 71 -8.61 -10.08 -2.82
C GLU A 71 -7.47 -9.06 -2.91
N LYS A 72 -7.68 -7.84 -2.42
CA LYS A 72 -6.62 -6.81 -2.37
C LYS A 72 -5.43 -7.24 -1.54
N SER A 73 -5.68 -7.80 -0.36
CA SER A 73 -4.62 -8.29 0.53
C SER A 73 -3.80 -9.39 -0.13
N GLU A 74 -4.48 -10.33 -0.80
CA GLU A 74 -3.83 -11.42 -1.51
C GLU A 74 -3.02 -10.92 -2.72
N LEU A 75 -3.57 -9.97 -3.49
CA LEU A 75 -2.84 -9.33 -4.59
C LEU A 75 -1.57 -8.61 -4.11
N GLU A 76 -1.61 -7.94 -2.96
CA GLU A 76 -0.42 -7.32 -2.37
C GLU A 76 0.62 -8.37 -1.94
N ARG A 77 0.17 -9.48 -1.32
CA ARG A 77 1.03 -10.60 -0.92
C ARG A 77 1.74 -11.19 -2.15
N LEU A 78 0.96 -11.52 -3.18
CA LEU A 78 1.46 -12.09 -4.43
C LEU A 78 2.41 -11.14 -5.16
N ARG A 79 2.15 -9.83 -5.17
CA ARG A 79 3.08 -8.86 -5.76
C ARG A 79 4.42 -8.83 -5.04
N ARG A 80 4.43 -8.86 -3.71
CA ARG A 80 5.67 -8.91 -2.92
C ARG A 80 6.44 -10.20 -3.18
N GLU A 81 5.73 -11.34 -3.18
CA GLU A 81 6.32 -12.65 -3.46
C GLU A 81 6.90 -12.70 -4.88
N ASN A 82 6.17 -12.20 -5.89
CA ASN A 82 6.66 -12.14 -7.25
C ASN A 82 7.91 -11.25 -7.39
N THR A 83 7.94 -10.09 -6.73
CA THR A 83 9.14 -9.25 -6.68
C THR A 83 10.33 -10.01 -6.10
N GLN A 84 10.14 -10.73 -4.99
CA GLN A 84 11.19 -11.52 -4.37
C GLN A 84 11.68 -12.63 -5.30
N LEU A 85 10.76 -13.42 -5.87
CA LEU A 85 11.10 -14.51 -6.78
C LEU A 85 11.84 -14.02 -8.03
N ARG A 86 11.49 -12.82 -8.54
CA ARG A 86 12.21 -12.22 -9.67
C ARG A 86 13.65 -11.85 -9.29
N MET A 87 13.85 -11.28 -8.10
CA MET A 87 15.18 -10.96 -7.59
C MET A 87 16.03 -12.21 -7.39
N ASP A 88 15.44 -13.26 -6.81
CA ASP A 88 16.14 -14.54 -6.57
C ASP A 88 16.53 -15.21 -7.89
N ASN A 89 15.62 -15.24 -8.87
CA ASN A 89 15.92 -15.77 -10.20
C ASN A 89 17.02 -14.97 -10.91
N GLU A 90 16.99 -13.63 -10.81
CA GLU A 90 18.03 -12.80 -11.40
C GLU A 90 19.41 -13.08 -10.76
N PHE A 91 19.44 -13.24 -9.43
CA PHE A 91 20.66 -13.57 -8.71
C PHE A 91 21.21 -14.96 -9.10
N LEU A 92 20.36 -15.98 -9.13
CA LEU A 92 20.74 -17.34 -9.53
C LEU A 92 21.20 -17.38 -10.99
N GLY A 93 20.54 -16.65 -11.89
CA GLY A 93 20.96 -16.51 -13.29
C GLY A 93 22.35 -15.92 -13.42
N LYS A 94 22.65 -14.84 -12.68
CA LYS A 94 23.99 -14.24 -12.63
C LYS A 94 25.04 -15.19 -12.06
N ALA A 95 24.71 -15.93 -11.00
CA ALA A 95 25.60 -16.92 -10.42
C ALA A 95 25.92 -18.05 -11.41
N ALA A 96 24.91 -18.62 -12.08
CA ALA A 96 25.08 -19.66 -13.08
C ALA A 96 25.97 -19.19 -14.25
N ALA A 97 25.75 -17.97 -14.76
CA ALA A 97 26.58 -17.39 -15.81
C ALA A 97 28.03 -17.18 -15.38
N PHE A 98 28.26 -16.76 -14.13
CA PHE A 98 29.60 -16.64 -13.57
C PHE A 98 30.32 -17.99 -13.51
N PHE A 99 29.66 -19.05 -13.04
CA PHE A 99 30.27 -20.38 -12.97
C PHE A 99 30.55 -20.97 -14.37
N ALA A 100 29.64 -20.78 -15.33
CA ALA A 100 29.84 -21.23 -16.71
C ALA A 100 31.07 -20.56 -17.36
N SER A 101 31.24 -19.25 -17.17
CA SER A 101 32.41 -18.53 -17.72
C SER A 101 33.74 -18.97 -17.08
N LYS A 102 33.74 -19.27 -15.77
CA LYS A 102 34.91 -19.86 -15.07
C LYS A 102 35.31 -21.24 -15.62
N GLN A 103 34.36 -22.08 -15.99
CA GLN A 103 34.66 -23.40 -16.58
C GLN A 103 35.25 -23.27 -18.00
N GLN A 104 34.70 -22.39 -18.83
CA GLN A 104 35.21 -22.16 -20.19
C GLN A 104 36.66 -21.65 -20.18
N ASN A 105 36.99 -20.72 -19.27
CA ASN A 105 38.33 -20.15 -19.19
C ASN A 105 39.39 -21.19 -18.72
N ARG A 106 39.00 -22.17 -17.91
CA ARG A 106 39.89 -23.29 -17.51
C ARG A 106 40.17 -24.23 -18.68
N ASN A 107 39.17 -24.52 -19.52
CA ASN A 107 39.33 -25.43 -20.65
C ASN A 107 40.14 -24.82 -21.81
N ALA A 108 40.14 -23.49 -21.96
CA ALA A 108 40.92 -22.79 -22.98
C ALA A 108 42.42 -22.63 -22.63
N SER A 109 42.82 -22.97 -21.40
CA SER A 109 44.21 -22.82 -20.92
C SER A 109 44.97 -24.14 -20.83
N ASN A 110 44.39 -25.25 -21.29
CA ASN A 110 45.01 -26.58 -21.44
C ASN A 110 45.16 -26.92 -22.92
#